data_AF-A0A2V6BT30-F1
#
_entry.id   AF-A0A2V6BT30-F1
#
_cell.length_a   1.000
_cell.length_b   1.000
_cell.length_c   1.000
_cell.angle_alpha   90.00
_cell.angle_beta   90.00
_cell.angle_gamma   90.00
#
_symmetry.space_group_name_H-M   'P 1'
#
loop_
_entity.id
_entity.type
_entity.pdbx_description
1 polymer ?
#
loop_
_entity_poly.entity_id
_entity_poly.type
_entity_poly.pdbx_seq_one_letter_code
_entity_poly.pdbx_strand_id
1 'polypeptide(L)' 'MIHSIMNLQLENKLALVPINFFCAAPEAQSVYLIGDFNDWNRTSHPMERQTDGF' A
#
# COMPACT_ATOMS: atom_id res chain seq x y z
N MET A 1 16.46 7.66 -43.86
CA MET A 1 16.79 8.64 -42.80
C MET A 1 15.96 8.25 -41.59
N ILE A 2 16.63 7.60 -40.64
CA ILE A 2 16.05 7.01 -39.44
C ILE A 2 15.84 8.16 -38.45
N HIS A 3 14.60 8.56 -38.16
CA HIS A 3 14.24 9.32 -36.95
C HIS A 3 12.99 8.61 -36.43
N SER A 4 13.03 7.65 -35.49
CA SER A 4 13.65 7.71 -34.17
C SER A 4 13.46 9.07 -33.50
N ILE A 5 12.22 9.38 -33.17
CA ILE A 5 11.94 10.13 -31.96
C ILE A 5 10.96 9.25 -31.22
N MET A 6 11.51 8.54 -30.22
CA MET A 6 10.77 8.02 -29.09
C MET A 6 9.60 8.97 -28.82
N ASN A 7 8.37 8.47 -28.89
CA ASN A 7 7.30 9.05 -28.11
C ASN A 7 7.83 9.05 -26.68
N LEU A 8 8.35 10.20 -26.26
CA LEU A 8 8.67 10.51 -24.89
C LEU A 8 7.31 10.56 -24.22
N GLN A 9 6.77 9.37 -23.95
CA GLN A 9 5.77 9.16 -22.95
C GLN A 9 6.52 9.59 -21.69
N LEU A 10 6.34 10.87 -21.35
CA LEU A 10 6.70 11.43 -20.07
C LEU A 10 5.80 10.70 -19.08
N GLU A 11 6.12 9.44 -18.82
CA GLU A 11 5.58 8.69 -17.71
C GLU A 11 6.15 9.39 -16.49
N ASN A 12 5.42 10.40 -16.02
CA ASN A 12 5.38 10.72 -14.60
C ASN A 12 4.79 9.49 -13.91
N LYS A 13 5.56 8.39 -13.91
CA LYS A 13 5.33 7.22 -13.11
C LYS A 13 5.65 7.70 -11.71
N LEU A 14 4.63 8.25 -11.05
CA LEU A 14 4.66 8.53 -9.63
C LEU A 14 5.25 7.29 -8.98
N ALA A 15 6.46 7.41 -8.46
CA ALA A 15 7.11 6.29 -7.81
C ALA A 15 6.17 5.87 -6.67
N LEU A 16 5.71 4.63 -6.69
CA LEU A 16 4.94 4.09 -5.59
C LEU A 16 5.88 4.07 -4.38
N VAL A 17 5.58 4.89 -3.38
CA VAL A 17 6.25 4.88 -2.09
C VAL A 17 5.35 4.11 -1.13
N PRO A 18 5.68 2.85 -0.78
CA PRO A 18 4.89 2.10 0.18
C PRO A 18 5.06 2.68 1.58
N ILE A 19 3.97 2.67 2.36
CA ILE A 19 3.99 2.99 3.80
C ILE A 19 3.71 1.70 4.56
N ASN A 20 4.62 1.33 5.45
CA ASN A 20 4.48 0.16 6.29
C ASN A 20 3.87 0.55 7.63
N PHE A 21 2.84 -0.17 8.05
CA PHE A 21 2.18 -0.01 9.34
C PHE A 21 2.52 -1.21 10.23
N PHE A 22 2.75 -0.93 11.51
CA PHE A 22 3.02 -1.94 12.53
C PHE A 22 2.07 -1.76 13.71
N CYS A 23 1.54 -2.86 14.24
CA CYS A 23 0.61 -2.85 15.37
C CYS A 23 0.91 -4.02 16.31
N ALA A 24 1.45 -3.72 17.50
CA ALA A 24 1.65 -4.72 18.54
C ALA A 24 0.31 -5.01 19.24
N ALA A 25 -0.37 -6.07 18.80
CA ALA A 25 -1.66 -6.49 19.33
C ALA A 25 -1.72 -8.03 19.46
N PRO A 26 -0.95 -8.63 20.39
CA PRO A 26 -0.74 -10.08 20.46
C PRO A 26 -2.04 -10.87 20.68
N GLU A 27 -3.00 -10.29 21.40
CA GLU A 27 -4.31 -10.92 21.70
C GLU A 27 -5.39 -10.61 20.64
N ALA A 28 -5.11 -9.78 19.63
CA ALA A 28 -6.10 -9.43 18.61
C ALA A 28 -6.33 -10.59 17.64
N GLN A 29 -7.60 -10.88 17.36
CA GLN A 29 -7.98 -11.87 16.34
C GLN A 29 -7.69 -11.38 14.93
N SER A 30 -7.82 -10.07 14.71
CA SER A 30 -7.58 -9.40 13.42
C SER A 30 -7.34 -7.92 13.65
N VAL A 31 -6.51 -7.30 12.79
CA VAL A 31 -6.28 -5.85 12.77
C VAL A 31 -6.57 -5.33 11.37
N TYR A 32 -7.21 -4.16 11.28
CA TYR A 32 -7.54 -3.50 10.01
C TYR A 32 -7.05 -2.05 10.05
N LEU A 33 -6.44 -1.60 8.96
CA LEU A 33 -6.06 -0.20 8.79
C LEU A 33 -7.28 0.59 8.28
N ILE A 34 -7.64 1.68 8.97
CA ILE A 34 -8.79 2.52 8.63
C ILE A 34 -8.41 3.99 8.60
N GLY A 35 -8.97 4.76 7.67
CA GLY A 35 -8.75 6.18 7.55
C GLY A 35 -9.56 6.80 6.41
N ASP A 36 -9.32 8.07 6.14
CA ASP A 36 -9.92 8.78 5.01
C ASP A 36 -9.58 8.13 3.65
N PHE A 37 -8.36 7.62 3.49
CA PHE A 37 -7.89 6.96 2.26
C PHE A 37 -8.68 5.69 1.89
N ASN A 38 -9.49 5.14 2.81
CA ASN A 38 -10.35 3.99 2.56
C ASN A 38 -11.81 4.21 2.99
N ASP A 39 -12.28 5.46 3.01
CA ASP A 39 -13.65 5.83 3.38
C ASP A 39 -14.07 5.28 4.74
N TRP A 40 -13.12 5.14 5.68
CA TRP A 40 -13.32 4.54 6.99
C TRP A 40 -13.89 3.11 6.95
N ASN A 41 -13.67 2.40 5.84
CA ASN A 41 -14.18 1.05 5.65
C ASN A 41 -13.42 0.05 6.55
N ARG A 42 -14.15 -0.56 7.48
CA ARG A 42 -13.63 -1.41 8.55
C ARG A 42 -13.04 -2.75 8.11
N THR A 43 -13.26 -3.18 6.86
CA THR A 43 -12.86 -4.51 6.40
C THR A 43 -11.97 -4.49 5.15
N SER A 44 -11.75 -3.31 4.57
CA SER A 44 -11.10 -3.16 3.27
C SER A 44 -9.58 -3.41 3.27
N HIS A 45 -8.90 -3.18 4.40
CA HIS A 45 -7.45 -3.26 4.51
C HIS A 45 -7.04 -4.10 5.75
N PRO A 46 -7.17 -5.44 5.70
CA PRO A 46 -6.68 -6.31 6.77
C PRO A 46 -5.15 -6.25 6.85
N MET A 47 -4.61 -6.29 8.08
CA MET A 47 -3.18 -6.46 8.32
C MET A 47 -2.83 -7.96 8.42
N GLU A 48 -1.65 -8.32 7.95
CA GLU A 48 -1.10 -9.66 8.10
C GLU A 48 -0.46 -9.83 9.49
N ARG A 49 -0.89 -10.85 10.23
CA ARG A 49 -0.27 -11.25 11.51
C ARG A 49 1.06 -11.96 11.22
N GLN A 50 2.16 -11.48 11.77
CA GLN A 50 3.42 -12.22 11.70
C GLN A 50 3.40 -13.41 12.67
N THR A 51 4.24 -14.41 12.39
CA THR A 51 4.29 -15.68 13.12
C THR A 51 4.67 -15.54 14.60
N ASP A 52 5.30 -14.43 14.98
CA ASP A 52 5.64 -14.08 16.36
C ASP A 52 4.51 -13.33 17.09
N GLY A 53 3.39 -13.07 16.41
CA GLY A 53 2.27 -12.30 16.94
C GLY A 53 2.50 -10.79 16.93
N PHE A 54 3.53 -10.33 16.23
CA PHE A 54 3.80 -8.94 15.90
C PHE A 54 3.53 -8.64 14.41
#